data_AF-A0A966W8T8-F1
#
_entry.id   AF-A0A966W8T8-F1
#
_cell.length_a   1.000
_cell.length_b   1.000
_cell.length_c   1.000
_cell.angle_alpha   90.00
_cell.angle_beta   90.00
_cell.angle_gamma   90.00
#
_symmetry.space_group_name_H-M   'P 1'
#
loop_
_entity.id
_entity.type
_entity.pdbx_description
1 polymer ?
#
loop_
_entity_poly.entity_id
_entity_poly.type
_entity_poly.pdbx_seq_one_letter_code
_entity_poly.pdbx_strand_id
1 'polypeptide(L)' 'YDVVVGEQRLPRAVWSYPEPTQPFAALAGWFALYPAQMDGCWLDGERVQPQPGGFYGGWITAAVEGPFKGDPAHPELI' A
#
# COMPACT_ATOMS: atom_id res chain seq x y z
N TYR A 1 -2.19 -11.94 -3.14
CA TYR A 1 -3.60 -12.15 -3.49
C TYR A 1 -3.95 -11.26 -4.67
N ASP A 2 -4.90 -11.72 -5.49
CA ASP A 2 -5.46 -10.94 -6.58
C ASP A 2 -6.71 -10.20 -6.11
N VAL A 3 -6.99 -9.05 -6.70
CA VAL A 3 -8.31 -8.40 -6.59
C VAL A 3 -9.10 -8.72 -7.84
N VAL A 4 -10.34 -9.19 -7.69
CA VAL A 4 -11.23 -9.52 -8.81
C VAL A 4 -12.54 -8.76 -8.63
N VAL A 5 -12.91 -7.95 -9.63
CA VAL A 5 -14.15 -7.16 -9.66
C VAL A 5 -14.81 -7.36 -11.02
N GLY A 6 -15.92 -8.09 -11.07
CA GLY A 6 -16.54 -8.50 -12.33
C GLY A 6 -15.54 -9.28 -13.19
N GLU A 7 -15.26 -8.78 -14.39
CA GLU A 7 -14.29 -9.35 -15.33
C GLU A 7 -12.86 -8.82 -15.14
N GLN A 8 -12.66 -7.79 -14.31
CA GLN A 8 -11.35 -7.21 -14.06
C GLN A 8 -10.59 -8.03 -13.01
N ARG A 9 -9.29 -8.25 -13.25
CA ARG A 9 -8.37 -8.90 -12.33
C ARG A 9 -7.11 -8.06 -12.17
N LEU A 10 -6.79 -7.71 -10.93
CA LEU A 10 -5.51 -7.09 -10.55
C LEU A 10 -4.62 -8.16 -9.90
N PRO A 11 -3.64 -8.70 -10.64
CA PRO A 11 -2.82 -9.80 -10.14
C PRO A 11 -1.87 -9.32 -9.06
N ARG A 12 -1.77 -10.07 -7.96
CA ARG A 12 -0.84 -9.81 -6.84
C ARG A 12 -0.93 -8.38 -6.26
N ALA A 13 -2.10 -7.76 -6.30
CA ALA A 13 -2.33 -6.40 -5.80
C ALA A 13 -2.41 -6.29 -4.28
N VAL A 14 -2.50 -7.44 -3.58
CA VAL A 14 -2.72 -7.53 -2.14
C VAL A 14 -1.73 -8.52 -1.53
N TRP A 15 -1.25 -8.26 -0.32
CA TRP A 15 -0.48 -9.19 0.50
C TRP A 15 -1.04 -9.25 1.93
N SER A 16 -0.63 -10.26 2.68
CA SER A 16 -0.91 -10.37 4.12
C SER A 16 0.23 -11.11 4.81
N TYR A 17 0.28 -10.98 6.12
CA TYR A 17 1.15 -11.78 6.98
C TYR A 17 0.25 -12.69 7.82
N PRO A 18 0.00 -13.95 7.41
CA PRO A 18 -0.90 -14.84 8.15
C PRO A 18 -0.30 -15.25 9.51
N GLU A 19 1.03 -15.42 9.57
CA GLU A 19 1.77 -15.85 10.75
C GLU A 19 2.97 -14.90 10.97
N PRO A 20 2.73 -13.64 11.36
CA PRO A 20 3.81 -12.68 11.62
C PRO A 20 4.58 -13.05 12.89
N THR A 21 5.80 -12.52 13.04
CA THR A 21 6.54 -12.65 14.30
C THR A 21 5.81 -11.95 15.45
N GLN A 22 6.08 -12.37 16.69
CA GLN A 22 5.35 -11.92 17.87
C GLN A 22 5.19 -10.39 18.01
N PRO A 23 6.20 -9.54 17.72
CA PRO A 23 6.02 -8.08 17.78
C PRO A 23 4.98 -7.53 16.80
N PHE A 24 4.68 -8.25 15.72
CA PHE A 24 3.72 -7.88 14.68
C PHE A 24 2.47 -8.76 14.68
N ALA A 25 2.21 -9.50 15.77
CA ALA A 25 1.05 -10.39 15.89
C ALA A 25 -0.28 -9.71 15.56
N ALA A 26 -0.41 -8.41 15.84
CA ALA A 26 -1.59 -7.62 15.52
C ALA A 26 -1.90 -7.52 14.01
N LEU A 27 -0.93 -7.77 13.14
CA LEU A 27 -1.12 -7.79 11.68
C LEU A 27 -1.69 -9.11 11.15
N ALA A 28 -1.76 -10.16 11.99
CA ALA A 28 -2.21 -11.48 11.57
C ALA A 28 -3.63 -11.40 10.98
N GLY A 29 -3.79 -11.93 9.77
CA GLY A 29 -5.06 -11.96 9.05
C GLY A 29 -5.47 -10.64 8.38
N TRP A 30 -4.74 -9.54 8.58
CA TRP A 30 -5.00 -8.29 7.87
C TRP A 30 -4.42 -8.31 6.47
N PHE A 31 -5.13 -7.65 5.54
CA PHE A 31 -4.69 -7.47 4.16
C PHE A 31 -4.17 -6.06 3.97
N ALA A 32 -3.08 -5.96 3.21
CA ALA A 32 -2.56 -4.71 2.70
C ALA A 32 -2.56 -4.78 1.17
N LEU A 33 -2.69 -3.62 0.52
CA LEU A 33 -2.82 -3.51 -0.92
C LEU A 33 -2.06 -2.30 -1.44
N TYR A 34 -1.71 -2.33 -2.73
CA TYR A 34 -1.05 -1.22 -3.40
C TYR A 34 -2.08 -0.16 -3.83
N PRO A 35 -2.11 1.05 -3.23
CA PRO A 35 -3.06 2.09 -3.65
C PRO A 35 -2.89 2.49 -5.12
N ALA A 36 -1.65 2.40 -5.63
CA ALA A 36 -1.30 2.71 -7.02
C ALA A 36 -1.99 1.79 -8.05
N GLN A 37 -2.49 0.63 -7.62
CA GLN A 37 -3.18 -0.32 -8.48
C GLN A 37 -4.71 -0.22 -8.39
N MET A 38 -5.24 0.63 -7.50
CA MET A 38 -6.68 0.81 -7.29
C MET A 38 -7.17 2.09 -7.98
N ASP A 39 -8.46 2.17 -8.27
CA ASP A 39 -9.09 3.44 -8.73
C ASP A 39 -8.97 4.55 -7.65
N GLY A 40 -9.00 4.12 -6.38
CA GLY A 40 -8.65 4.96 -5.24
C GLY A 40 -8.71 4.19 -3.92
N CYS A 41 -8.07 4.76 -2.91
CA CYS A 41 -8.17 4.31 -1.53
C CYS A 41 -8.50 5.51 -0.66
N TRP A 42 -9.27 5.29 0.41
CA TRP A 42 -9.69 6.33 1.33
C TRP A 42 -9.45 5.90 2.77
N LEU A 43 -8.93 6.82 3.58
CA LEU A 43 -8.78 6.67 5.02
C LEU A 43 -9.50 7.86 5.68
N ASP A 44 -10.50 7.59 6.50
CA ASP A 44 -11.32 8.62 7.17
C ASP A 44 -11.88 9.70 6.21
N GLY A 45 -12.20 9.30 4.98
CA GLY A 45 -12.70 10.18 3.92
C GLY A 45 -11.61 10.94 3.14
N GLU A 46 -10.36 10.89 3.58
CA GLU A 46 -9.22 11.42 2.84
C GLU A 46 -8.79 10.45 1.75
N ARG A 47 -8.60 10.95 0.52
CA ARG A 47 -8.05 10.13 -0.57
C ARG A 47 -6.55 9.93 -0.37
N VAL A 48 -6.14 8.67 -0.27
CA VAL A 48 -4.75 8.25 -0.11
C VAL A 48 -3.98 8.53 -1.39
N GLN A 49 -2.80 9.13 -1.25
CA GLN A 49 -1.81 9.22 -2.31
C GLN A 49 -0.93 7.96 -2.30
N PRO A 50 -0.77 7.26 -3.43
CA PRO A 50 0.13 6.12 -3.49
C PRO A 50 1.57 6.57 -3.31
N GLN A 51 2.35 5.81 -2.56
CA GLN A 51 3.80 6.05 -2.47
C GLN A 51 4.45 5.98 -3.86
N PRO A 52 5.35 6.94 -4.20
CA PRO A 52 6.01 6.96 -5.50
C PRO A 52 6.80 5.69 -5.85
N GLY A 53 7.04 5.49 -7.14
CA GLY A 53 7.88 4.40 -7.67
C GLY A 53 7.16 3.07 -7.88
N GLY A 54 5.91 2.92 -7.42
CA GLY A 54 5.03 1.76 -7.73
C GLY A 54 5.46 0.43 -7.11
N PHE A 55 6.63 0.36 -6.48
CA PHE A 55 7.14 -0.81 -5.76
C PHE A 55 6.67 -0.84 -4.31
N TYR A 56 6.52 0.31 -3.66
CA TYR A 56 6.11 0.39 -2.26
C TYR A 56 4.60 0.51 -2.17
N GLY A 57 3.98 -0.32 -1.33
CA GLY A 57 2.55 -0.25 -1.03
C GLY A 57 2.21 0.79 0.03
N GLY A 58 2.92 1.92 0.07
CA GLY A 58 2.75 2.96 1.07
C GLY A 58 1.49 3.78 0.84
N TRP A 59 0.86 4.17 1.95
CA TRP A 59 -0.36 4.95 2.02
C TRP A 59 -0.01 6.34 2.57
N ILE A 60 0.01 7.35 1.69
CA ILE A 60 0.34 8.72 2.08
C ILE A 60 -0.97 9.49 2.27
N THR A 61 -1.17 9.99 3.48
CA THR A 61 -2.21 10.94 3.86
C THR A 61 -1.57 12.21 4.41
N ALA A 62 -2.37 13.24 4.72
CA ALA A 62 -1.91 14.48 5.32
C ALA A 62 -1.21 14.29 6.68
N ALA A 63 -1.42 13.14 7.34
CA ALA A 63 -0.78 12.79 8.60
C ALA A 63 0.62 12.17 8.44
N VAL A 64 1.05 11.87 7.21
CA VAL A 64 2.34 11.23 6.92
C VAL A 64 3.25 12.22 6.20
N GLU A 65 4.40 12.52 6.82
CA GLU A 65 5.40 13.44 6.25
C GLU A 65 6.52 12.69 5.54
N GLY A 66 6.96 13.24 4.41
CA GLY A 66 8.07 12.72 3.61
C GLY A 66 9.46 13.15 4.13
N PRO A 67 10.52 12.87 3.35
CA PRO A 67 10.50 12.35 1.98
C PRO A 67 10.20 10.84 1.90
N PHE A 68 9.77 10.36 0.74
CA PHE A 68 9.30 8.98 0.56
C PHE A 68 10.21 8.16 -0.35
N LYS A 69 10.42 6.89 -0.02
CA LYS A 69 11.17 5.98 -0.91
C LYS A 69 10.47 5.86 -2.26
N GLY A 70 11.26 5.81 -3.33
CA GLY A 70 10.77 5.74 -4.70
C GLY A 70 10.40 7.10 -5.30
N ASP A 71 10.53 8.20 -4.54
CA ASP A 71 10.39 9.55 -5.07
C ASP A 71 11.62 9.91 -5.94
N PRO A 72 11.44 10.26 -7.23
CA PRO A 72 12.54 10.66 -8.11
C PRO A 72 13.31 11.91 -7.63
N ALA A 73 12.71 12.77 -6.80
CA ALA A 73 13.38 13.91 -6.20
C ALA A 73 14.31 13.52 -5.03
N HIS A 74 14.15 12.31 -4.49
CA HIS A 74 14.91 11.76 -3.37
C HIS A 74 15.49 10.36 -3.69
N PRO A 75 16.36 10.26 -4.71
CA PRO A 75 16.91 8.97 -5.16
C PRO A 75 17.78 8.25 -4.11
N GLU A 76 18.24 8.96 -3.08
CA GLU A 76 19.01 8.42 -1.95
C GLU A 76 18.21 7.50 -1.01
N LEU A 77 16.88 7.52 -1.10
CA LEU A 77 15.99 6.81 -0.16
C LEU A 77 15.64 5.38 -0.58
N ILE A 78 16.10 4.94 -1.76
CA ILE A 78 15.82 3.62 -2.33
C ILE A 78 16.42 2.52 -1.43
#